data_AF-A0A0C3I9J9-F1
#
_entry.id   AF-A0A0C3I9J9-F1
#
_cell.length_a   1.000
_cell.length_b   1.000
_cell.length_c   1.000
_cell.angle_alpha   90.00
_cell.angle_beta   90.00
_cell.angle_gamma   90.00
#
_symmetry.space_group_name_H-M   'P 1'
#
loop_
_entity.id
_entity.type
_entity.pdbx_description
1 polymer ?
#
loop_
_entity_poly.entity_id
_entity_poly.type
_entity_poly.pdbx_seq_one_letter_code
_entity_poly.pdbx_strand_id
1 'polypeptide(L)'
;MGSSMLLGASRQTFAFARDGALPLSNILYRINSFTGTPVNTVWFVVFMAGLLGLLAFAGTAAINAIFTMSITSLYVAYTIPIFARFAFDNDFKPGPFNLGIFSLPIGIIAIAFMAFMIIVFSFPATPTTNAADMNYAIVVLGGVMVLSLVWYYLPVYGGIHWFTGPVPNIDADRKDEIGGMYDDQASKEKSAEGAVNVVRV
;
A
#
# COMPACT_ATOMS: atom_id res chain seq x y z
N MET A 1 20.88 -0.35 1.78
CA MET A 1 19.65 -0.45 0.95
C MET A 1 18.75 -1.62 1.37
N GLY A 2 19.25 -2.85 1.57
CA GLY A 2 18.39 -3.98 1.95
C GLY A 2 17.71 -3.90 3.33
N SER A 3 18.39 -3.38 4.35
CA SER A 3 17.83 -3.28 5.72
C SER A 3 16.64 -2.33 5.83
N SER A 4 16.66 -1.20 5.12
CA SER A 4 15.55 -0.24 5.10
C SER A 4 14.33 -0.79 4.36
N MET A 5 14.53 -1.55 3.29
CA MET A 5 13.44 -2.22 2.56
C MET A 5 12.76 -3.29 3.43
N LEU A 6 13.55 -4.08 4.17
CA LEU A 6 13.03 -5.09 5.08
C LEU A 6 12.20 -4.46 6.22
N LEU A 7 12.66 -3.33 6.75
CA LEU A 7 11.91 -2.59 7.77
C LEU A 7 10.58 -2.05 7.23
N GLY A 8 10.56 -1.50 6.02
CA GLY A 8 9.33 -1.03 5.37
C GLY A 8 8.33 -2.15 5.09
N ALA A 9 8.80 -3.23 4.46
CA ALA A 9 7.98 -4.37 4.08
C ALA A 9 7.37 -5.10 5.30
N SER A 10 8.15 -5.26 6.38
CA SER A 10 7.65 -5.87 7.63
C SER A 10 6.57 -5.04 8.29
N ARG A 11 6.66 -3.69 8.27
CA ARG A 11 5.62 -2.80 8.80
C ARG A 11 4.33 -2.84 7.97
N GLN A 12 4.45 -2.87 6.64
CA GLN A 12 3.30 -3.02 5.74
C GLN A 12 2.60 -4.36 5.97
N THR A 13 3.37 -5.44 6.03
CA THR A 13 2.83 -6.79 6.29
C THR A 13 2.18 -6.88 7.69
N PHE A 14 2.74 -6.19 8.69
CA PHE A 14 2.15 -6.14 10.03
C PHE A 14 0.81 -5.39 10.04
N ALA A 15 0.70 -4.27 9.32
CA ALA A 15 -0.56 -3.54 9.17
C ALA A 15 -1.64 -4.41 8.50
N PHE A 16 -1.27 -5.14 7.43
CA PHE A 16 -2.19 -6.09 6.80
C PHE A 16 -2.56 -7.27 7.71
N ALA A 17 -1.62 -7.77 8.52
CA ALA A 17 -1.90 -8.81 9.50
C ALA A 17 -2.84 -8.33 10.61
N ARG A 18 -2.70 -7.08 11.08
CA ARG A 18 -3.61 -6.44 12.04
C ARG A 18 -5.03 -6.37 11.48
N ASP A 19 -5.17 -6.00 10.21
CA ASP A 19 -6.47 -5.84 9.55
C ASP A 19 -7.04 -7.21 9.08
N GLY A 20 -6.40 -8.33 9.42
CA GLY A 20 -6.87 -9.68 9.08
C GLY A 20 -6.72 -10.04 7.60
N ALA A 21 -5.99 -9.26 6.81
CA ALA A 21 -5.88 -9.40 5.36
C ALA A 21 -4.94 -10.51 4.89
N LEU A 22 -4.20 -11.16 5.79
CA LEU A 22 -3.20 -12.18 5.46
C LEU A 22 -3.56 -13.57 5.98
N PRO A 23 -3.21 -14.65 5.23
CA PRO A 23 -3.25 -15.99 5.80
C PRO A 23 -2.27 -16.05 6.97
N LEU A 24 -2.71 -16.57 8.13
CA LEU A 24 -1.96 -16.58 9.40
C LEU A 24 -1.81 -15.21 10.09
N SER A 25 -2.71 -14.26 9.82
CA SER A 25 -2.79 -12.96 10.52
C SER A 25 -2.64 -13.07 12.04
N ASN A 26 -3.28 -14.07 12.66
CA ASN A 26 -3.22 -14.34 14.11
C ASN A 26 -1.80 -14.60 14.67
N ILE A 27 -0.88 -15.10 13.84
CA ILE A 27 0.51 -15.37 14.23
C ILE A 27 1.39 -14.19 13.83
N LEU A 28 1.15 -13.63 12.64
CA LEU A 28 1.92 -12.52 12.07
C LEU A 28 1.75 -11.22 12.85
N TYR A 29 0.56 -10.97 13.41
CA TYR A 29 0.24 -9.78 14.19
C TYR A 29 0.86 -9.79 15.61
N ARG A 30 1.39 -10.92 16.10
CA ARG A 30 1.94 -10.97 17.46
C ARG A 30 3.23 -10.14 17.56
N ILE A 31 3.21 -9.14 18.44
CA ILE A 31 4.37 -8.33 18.77
C ILE A 31 5.19 -9.02 19.87
N ASN A 32 6.51 -8.99 19.75
CA ASN A 32 7.40 -9.48 20.81
C ASN A 32 7.44 -8.47 21.98
N SER A 33 7.16 -8.93 23.20
CA SER A 33 7.09 -8.09 24.41
C SER A 33 8.44 -7.51 24.84
N PHE A 34 9.57 -8.10 24.46
CA PHE A 34 10.90 -7.63 24.85
C PHE A 34 11.42 -6.53 23.92
N THR A 35 11.31 -6.72 22.61
CA THR A 35 11.81 -5.77 21.61
C THR A 35 10.77 -4.78 21.10
N GLY A 36 9.48 -4.97 21.43
CA GLY A 36 8.39 -4.11 20.95
C GLY A 36 8.22 -4.09 19.43
N THR A 37 8.78 -5.09 18.72
CA THR A 37 8.83 -5.14 17.26
C THR A 37 8.14 -6.40 16.71
N PRO A 38 7.56 -6.33 15.49
CA PRO A 38 6.86 -7.46 14.88
C PRO A 38 7.85 -8.46 14.25
N VAL A 39 8.57 -9.21 15.09
CA VAL A 39 9.63 -10.15 14.67
C VAL A 39 9.10 -11.26 13.74
N ASN A 40 7.90 -11.77 14.01
CA ASN A 40 7.27 -12.80 13.18
C ASN A 40 7.08 -12.33 11.73
N THR A 41 6.72 -11.07 11.56
CA THR A 41 6.52 -10.46 10.25
C THR A 41 7.83 -10.25 9.50
N VAL A 42 8.91 -9.89 10.22
CA VAL A 42 10.25 -9.77 9.63
C VAL A 42 10.69 -11.11 9.05
N TRP A 43 10.59 -12.20 9.82
CA TRP A 43 10.97 -13.53 9.34
C TRP A 43 10.12 -14.01 8.17
N PHE A 44 8.82 -13.71 8.18
CA PHE A 44 7.95 -14.00 7.04
C PHE A 44 8.43 -13.32 5.75
N VAL A 45 8.75 -12.02 5.82
CA VAL A 45 9.29 -11.27 4.68
C VAL A 45 10.65 -11.81 4.23
N VAL A 46 11.55 -12.12 5.17
CA VAL A 46 12.86 -12.72 4.85
C VAL A 46 12.69 -14.07 4.16
N PHE A 47 11.78 -14.92 4.65
CA PHE A 47 11.51 -16.22 4.06
C PHE A 47 10.97 -16.09 2.63
N MET A 48 9.97 -15.22 2.42
CA MET A 48 9.40 -14.98 1.08
C MET A 48 10.42 -14.37 0.12
N ALA A 49 11.24 -13.42 0.58
CA ALA A 49 12.32 -12.86 -0.22
C ALA A 49 13.38 -13.92 -0.57
N GLY A 50 13.68 -14.84 0.36
CA GLY A 50 14.56 -15.98 0.13
C GLY A 50 14.02 -16.92 -0.95
N LEU A 51 12.72 -17.26 -0.91
CA LEU A 51 12.06 -18.08 -1.92
C LEU A 51 12.12 -17.45 -3.31
N LEU A 52 11.90 -16.14 -3.42
CA LEU A 52 12.07 -15.41 -4.69
C LEU A 52 13.54 -15.38 -5.12
N GLY A 53 14.47 -15.28 -4.18
CA GLY A 53 15.91 -15.36 -4.44
C GLY A 53 16.35 -16.69 -5.05
N LEU A 54 15.68 -17.79 -4.70
CA LEU A 54 15.98 -19.12 -5.28
C LEU A 54 15.71 -19.18 -6.80
N LEU A 55 14.86 -18.30 -7.35
CA LEU A 55 14.64 -18.23 -8.81
C LEU A 55 15.91 -17.79 -9.57
N ALA A 56 16.91 -17.22 -8.89
CA ALA A 56 18.21 -16.95 -9.50
C ALA A 56 18.88 -18.24 -10.01
N PHE A 57 18.60 -19.40 -9.41
CA PHE A 57 19.10 -20.71 -9.87
C PHE A 57 18.29 -21.29 -11.03
N ALA A 58 17.08 -20.78 -11.28
CA ALA A 58 16.21 -21.24 -12.37
C ALA A 58 16.62 -20.68 -13.75
N GLY A 59 17.45 -19.62 -13.77
CA GLY A 59 18.00 -19.04 -14.99
C GLY A 59 17.87 -17.52 -15.05
N THR A 60 18.57 -16.92 -16.03
CA THR A 60 18.60 -15.47 -16.23
C THR A 60 17.23 -14.90 -16.62
N ALA A 61 16.44 -15.64 -17.39
CA ALA A 61 15.07 -15.24 -17.74
C ALA A 61 14.17 -15.12 -16.49
N ALA A 62 14.27 -16.07 -15.56
CA ALA A 62 13.45 -16.09 -14.34
C ALA A 62 13.75 -14.91 -13.40
N ILE A 63 15.03 -14.62 -13.17
CA ILE A 63 15.42 -13.50 -12.31
C ILE A 63 15.12 -12.14 -12.95
N ASN A 64 15.30 -12.01 -14.27
CA ASN A 64 14.94 -10.79 -15.00
C ASN A 64 13.43 -10.52 -14.95
N ALA A 65 12.60 -11.57 -15.06
CA ALA A 65 11.16 -11.45 -14.91
C ALA A 65 10.78 -10.91 -13.52
N ILE A 66 11.45 -11.33 -12.44
CA ILE A 66 11.21 -10.79 -11.09
C ILE A 66 11.55 -9.30 -11.00
N PHE A 67 12.68 -8.87 -11.58
CA PHE A 67 13.06 -7.46 -11.55
C PHE A 67 12.07 -6.58 -12.32
N THR A 68 11.64 -6.99 -13.51
CA THR A 68 10.59 -6.27 -14.26
C THR A 68 9.27 -6.25 -13.50
N MET A 69 8.88 -7.37 -12.90
CA MET A 69 7.66 -7.48 -12.10
C MET A 69 7.69 -6.56 -10.87
N SER A 70 8.84 -6.39 -10.23
CA SER A 70 9.00 -5.50 -9.06
C SER A 70 8.63 -4.05 -9.39
N ILE A 71 8.99 -3.58 -10.58
CA ILE A 71 8.64 -2.23 -11.04
C ILE A 71 7.16 -2.17 -11.47
N THR A 72 6.71 -3.16 -12.23
CA THR A 72 5.34 -3.21 -12.78
C THR A 72 4.29 -3.32 -11.67
N SER A 73 4.53 -4.15 -10.66
CA SER A 73 3.68 -4.29 -9.48
C SER A 73 3.61 -3.01 -8.65
N LEU A 74 4.72 -2.26 -8.54
CA LEU A 74 4.73 -0.96 -7.87
C LEU A 74 3.81 0.06 -8.58
N TYR A 75 3.85 0.10 -9.91
CA TYR A 75 2.94 0.96 -10.68
C TYR A 75 1.48 0.57 -10.52
N VAL A 76 1.17 -0.72 -10.48
CA VAL A 76 -0.19 -1.19 -10.17
C VAL A 76 -0.59 -0.74 -8.77
N ALA A 77 0.27 -0.94 -7.76
CA ALA A 77 0.01 -0.56 -6.37
C ALA A 77 -0.23 0.95 -6.20
N TYR A 78 0.44 1.80 -6.97
CA TYR A 78 0.22 3.26 -6.97
C TYR A 78 -0.99 3.70 -7.79
N THR A 79 -1.31 2.97 -8.86
CA THR A 79 -2.50 3.26 -9.66
C THR A 79 -3.78 3.05 -8.86
N ILE A 80 -3.86 2.01 -8.04
CA ILE A 80 -5.06 1.66 -7.25
C ILE A 80 -5.58 2.82 -6.38
N PRO A 81 -4.82 3.41 -5.44
CA PRO A 81 -5.33 4.48 -4.59
C PRO A 81 -5.60 5.78 -5.36
N ILE A 82 -4.81 6.08 -6.40
CA ILE A 82 -5.04 7.27 -7.23
C ILE A 82 -6.35 7.11 -8.00
N PHE A 83 -6.60 5.94 -8.56
CA PHE A 83 -7.85 5.64 -9.25
C PHE A 83 -9.04 5.61 -8.28
N ALA A 84 -8.90 4.92 -7.14
CA ALA A 84 -9.95 4.80 -6.13
C ALA A 84 -10.40 6.16 -5.59
N ARG A 85 -9.47 7.14 -5.49
CA ARG A 85 -9.78 8.52 -5.10
C ARG A 85 -10.82 9.18 -6.02
N PHE A 86 -10.79 8.89 -7.32
CA PHE A 86 -11.66 9.52 -8.32
C PHE A 86 -12.84 8.63 -8.75
N ALA A 87 -12.72 7.31 -8.61
CA ALA A 87 -13.72 6.35 -9.09
C ALA A 87 -14.85 6.11 -8.08
N PHE A 88 -14.59 6.27 -6.78
CA PHE A 88 -15.58 6.03 -5.72
C PHE A 88 -15.95 7.33 -5.02
N ASP A 89 -17.19 7.40 -4.55
CA ASP A 89 -17.64 8.50 -3.70
C ASP A 89 -16.92 8.36 -2.35
N ASN A 90 -16.00 9.27 -2.10
CA ASN A 90 -15.14 9.26 -0.92
C ASN A 90 -15.39 10.57 -0.17
N ASP A 91 -15.65 10.50 1.14
CA ASP A 91 -15.68 11.67 2.03
C ASP A 91 -14.25 12.20 2.28
N PHE A 92 -13.61 12.60 1.18
CA PHE A 92 -12.22 13.03 1.18
C PHE A 92 -12.12 14.42 1.77
N LYS A 93 -11.59 14.49 3.00
CA LYS A 93 -11.28 15.74 3.68
C LYS A 93 -9.91 16.24 3.23
N PRO A 94 -9.81 17.41 2.57
CA PRO A 94 -8.53 17.95 2.14
C PRO A 94 -7.61 18.21 3.34
N GLY A 95 -6.37 17.74 3.26
CA GLY A 95 -5.35 18.06 4.26
C GLY A 95 -4.81 19.50 4.13
N PRO A 96 -3.89 19.91 5.02
CA PRO A 96 -3.28 21.25 5.00
C PRO A 96 -2.62 21.61 3.66
N PHE A 97 -2.18 20.59 2.92
CA PHE A 97 -1.73 20.72 1.54
C PHE A 97 -2.71 19.99 0.61
N ASN A 98 -3.32 20.73 -0.31
CA ASN A 98 -4.14 20.17 -1.38
C ASN A 98 -3.80 20.87 -2.71
N LEU A 99 -3.80 20.11 -3.80
CA LEU A 99 -3.59 20.67 -5.14
C LEU A 99 -4.89 21.24 -5.76
N GLY A 100 -5.98 21.29 -4.98
CA GLY A 100 -7.29 21.72 -5.45
C GLY A 100 -7.69 21.09 -6.78
N ILE A 101 -8.00 21.95 -7.74
CA ILE A 101 -8.47 21.60 -9.09
C ILE A 101 -7.39 20.84 -9.89
N PHE A 102 -6.10 21.06 -9.61
CA PHE A 102 -5.00 20.36 -10.30
C PHE A 102 -4.83 18.91 -9.86
N SER A 103 -5.49 18.49 -8.77
CA SER A 103 -5.38 17.11 -8.30
C SER A 103 -5.90 16.08 -9.31
N LEU A 104 -6.97 16.41 -10.04
CA LEU A 104 -7.59 15.53 -11.04
C LEU A 104 -6.73 15.38 -12.32
N PRO A 105 -6.30 16.46 -13.02
CA PRO A 105 -5.48 16.31 -14.22
C PRO A 105 -4.13 15.64 -13.93
N ILE A 106 -3.50 15.94 -12.79
CA ILE A 106 -2.23 15.30 -12.39
C ILE A 106 -2.46 13.81 -12.10
N GLY A 107 -3.57 13.46 -11.44
CA GLY A 107 -3.94 12.06 -11.20
C GLY A 107 -4.14 11.28 -12.50
N ILE A 108 -4.85 11.86 -13.48
CA ILE A 108 -5.06 11.24 -14.80
C ILE A 108 -3.73 11.03 -15.53
N ILE A 109 -2.88 12.05 -15.58
CA ILE A 109 -1.56 11.96 -16.23
C ILE A 109 -0.71 10.87 -15.56
N ALA A 110 -0.72 10.79 -14.23
CA ALA A 110 0.02 9.77 -13.49
C ALA A 110 -0.48 8.36 -13.83
N ILE A 111 -1.79 8.12 -13.82
CA ILE A 111 -2.38 6.84 -14.19
C ILE A 111 -2.05 6.48 -15.64
N ALA A 112 -2.20 7.42 -16.58
CA ALA A 112 -1.90 7.21 -17.99
C ALA A 112 -0.42 6.85 -18.21
N PHE A 113 0.49 7.56 -17.52
CA PHE A 113 1.92 7.27 -17.59
C PHE A 113 2.26 5.90 -17.01
N MET A 114 1.70 5.54 -15.86
CA MET A 114 1.93 4.22 -15.26
C MET A 114 1.38 3.10 -16.15
N ALA A 115 0.19 3.27 -16.74
CA ALA A 115 -0.40 2.31 -17.68
C ALA A 115 0.48 2.15 -18.93
N PHE A 116 0.98 3.25 -19.48
CA PHE A 116 1.94 3.23 -20.60
C PHE A 116 3.21 2.45 -20.23
N MET A 117 3.80 2.72 -19.06
CA MET A 117 5.02 2.04 -18.64
C MET A 117 4.82 0.53 -18.38
N ILE A 118 3.66 0.11 -17.87
CA ILE A 118 3.32 -1.32 -17.73
C ILE A 118 3.34 -2.02 -19.09
N ILE A 119 2.81 -1.38 -20.14
CA ILE A 119 2.82 -1.91 -21.50
C ILE A 119 4.26 -1.97 -22.03
N VAL A 120 5.04 -0.90 -21.88
CA VAL A 120 6.45 -0.84 -22.31
C VAL A 120 7.28 -1.93 -21.64
N PHE A 121 7.11 -2.13 -20.34
CA PHE A 121 7.84 -3.17 -19.60
C PHE A 121 7.39 -4.60 -19.92
N SER A 122 6.22 -4.77 -20.54
CA SER A 122 5.76 -6.07 -21.03
C SER A 122 6.44 -6.46 -22.36
N PHE A 123 7.04 -5.50 -23.08
CA PHE A 123 7.79 -5.80 -24.29
C PHE A 123 9.21 -6.31 -23.99
N PRO A 124 9.73 -7.26 -24.80
CA PRO A 124 11.11 -7.69 -24.69
C PRO A 124 12.07 -6.58 -25.13
N ALA A 125 13.27 -6.55 -24.53
CA ALA A 125 14.30 -5.55 -24.84
C ALA A 125 14.90 -5.73 -26.24
N THR A 126 14.78 -6.92 -26.85
CA THR A 126 15.29 -7.23 -28.19
C THR A 126 14.15 -7.62 -29.14
N PRO A 127 14.21 -7.20 -30.41
CA PRO A 127 13.18 -7.52 -31.40
C PRO A 127 13.19 -8.98 -31.85
N THR A 128 14.30 -9.70 -31.69
CA THR A 128 14.38 -11.16 -31.90
C THR A 128 14.34 -11.86 -30.54
N THR A 129 13.20 -12.48 -30.21
CA THR A 129 13.06 -13.30 -29.01
C THR A 129 12.53 -14.68 -29.36
N ASN A 130 13.13 -15.69 -28.73
CA ASN A 130 12.58 -17.04 -28.66
C ASN A 130 11.64 -17.12 -27.44
N ALA A 131 10.69 -18.06 -27.42
CA ALA A 131 9.76 -18.22 -26.29
C ALA A 131 10.52 -18.34 -24.95
N ALA A 132 11.67 -19.00 -24.94
CA ALA A 132 12.51 -19.16 -23.75
C ALA A 132 13.07 -17.83 -23.17
N ASP A 133 13.22 -16.79 -24.00
CA ASP A 133 13.84 -15.51 -23.63
C ASP A 133 12.82 -14.37 -23.49
N MET A 134 11.52 -14.69 -23.58
CA MET A 134 10.46 -13.69 -23.50
C MET A 134 10.30 -13.15 -22.07
N ASN A 135 9.92 -11.87 -21.95
CA ASN A 135 9.61 -11.29 -20.65
C ASN A 135 8.26 -11.80 -20.13
N TYR A 136 8.30 -12.75 -19.20
CA TYR A 136 7.11 -13.33 -18.58
C TYR A 136 6.54 -12.52 -17.40
N ALA A 137 7.06 -11.32 -17.12
CA ALA A 137 6.66 -10.52 -15.95
C ALA A 137 5.15 -10.25 -15.90
N ILE A 138 4.50 -9.96 -17.03
CA ILE A 138 3.05 -9.70 -17.07
C ILE A 138 2.22 -10.96 -16.77
N VAL A 139 2.69 -12.13 -17.22
CA VAL A 139 2.02 -13.41 -16.98
C VAL A 139 2.12 -13.78 -15.51
N VAL A 140 3.30 -13.61 -14.90
CA VAL A 140 3.50 -13.87 -13.48
C VAL A 140 2.72 -12.87 -12.63
N LEU A 141 2.74 -11.58 -12.98
CA LEU A 141 1.95 -10.56 -12.29
C LEU A 141 0.45 -10.87 -12.36
N GLY A 142 -0.07 -11.19 -13.55
CA GLY A 142 -1.45 -11.60 -13.75
C GLY A 142 -1.80 -12.84 -12.93
N GLY A 143 -0.93 -13.85 -12.92
CA GLY A 143 -1.07 -15.05 -12.11
C GLY A 143 -1.15 -14.73 -10.61
N VAL A 144 -0.26 -13.88 -10.09
CA VAL A 144 -0.27 -13.44 -8.69
C VAL A 144 -1.54 -12.67 -8.35
N MET A 145 -2.00 -11.78 -9.23
CA MET A 145 -3.25 -11.04 -9.05
C MET A 145 -4.46 -11.98 -9.03
N VAL A 146 -4.50 -12.97 -9.93
CA VAL A 146 -5.55 -13.99 -9.95
C VAL A 146 -5.51 -14.85 -8.69
N LEU A 147 -4.34 -15.32 -8.26
CA LEU A 147 -4.19 -16.08 -7.01
C LEU A 147 -4.64 -15.27 -5.79
N SER A 148 -4.31 -13.97 -5.76
CA SER A 148 -4.75 -13.04 -4.71
C SER A 148 -6.27 -12.88 -4.70
N LEU A 149 -6.90 -12.68 -5.87
CA LEU A 149 -8.35 -12.60 -6.01
C LEU A 149 -9.04 -13.91 -5.63
N VAL A 150 -8.51 -15.04 -6.11
CA VAL A 150 -9.02 -16.38 -5.74
C VAL A 150 -8.94 -16.55 -4.24
N TRP A 151 -7.80 -16.23 -3.62
CA TRP A 151 -7.66 -16.29 -2.16
C TRP A 151 -8.67 -15.37 -1.44
N TYR A 152 -8.88 -14.15 -1.94
CA TYR A 152 -9.83 -13.21 -1.35
C TYR A 152 -11.29 -13.69 -1.43
N TYR A 153 -11.68 -14.30 -2.56
CA TYR A 153 -13.03 -14.79 -2.84
C TYR A 153 -13.26 -16.27 -2.50
N LEU A 154 -12.28 -16.97 -1.90
CA LEU A 154 -12.44 -18.37 -1.52
C LEU A 154 -13.61 -18.52 -0.52
N PRO A 155 -14.61 -19.37 -0.78
CA PRO A 155 -15.88 -19.38 -0.05
C PRO A 155 -15.83 -19.90 1.39
N VAL A 156 -14.69 -20.43 1.85
CA VAL A 156 -14.53 -21.01 3.21
C VAL A 156 -13.49 -20.26 4.04
N TYR A 157 -12.43 -19.77 3.40
CA TYR A 157 -11.28 -19.12 4.04
C TYR A 157 -10.87 -17.84 3.30
N GLY A 158 -11.83 -17.18 2.65
CA GLY A 158 -11.56 -15.99 1.86
C GLY A 158 -11.63 -14.72 2.69
N GLY A 159 -10.78 -13.76 2.32
CA GLY A 159 -10.75 -12.40 2.87
C GLY A 159 -12.13 -11.76 3.00
N ILE A 160 -13.04 -12.04 2.07
CA ILE A 160 -14.38 -11.46 2.04
C ILE A 160 -15.24 -11.75 3.29
N HIS A 161 -14.98 -12.85 4.00
CA HIS A 161 -15.78 -13.26 5.15
C HIS A 161 -15.27 -12.70 6.48
N TRP A 162 -14.02 -12.24 6.55
CA TRP A 162 -13.39 -11.79 7.80
C TRP A 162 -12.74 -10.41 7.72
N PHE A 163 -12.57 -9.84 6.53
CA PHE A 163 -11.92 -8.55 6.35
C PHE A 163 -12.92 -7.41 6.54
N THR A 164 -12.93 -6.84 7.74
CA THR A 164 -13.78 -5.70 8.13
C THR A 164 -13.19 -4.33 7.81
N GLY A 165 -12.14 -4.26 6.98
CA GLY A 165 -11.46 -3.02 6.62
C GLY A 165 -10.44 -2.56 7.68
N PRO A 166 -9.90 -1.33 7.55
CA PRO A 166 -8.87 -0.83 8.44
C PRO A 166 -9.40 -0.64 9.86
N VAL A 167 -8.84 -1.36 10.83
CA VAL A 167 -9.26 -1.23 12.23
C VAL A 167 -8.75 0.10 12.79
N PRO A 168 -9.62 1.00 13.29
CA PRO A 168 -9.19 2.25 13.92
C PRO A 168 -8.37 1.96 15.17
N ASN A 169 -7.16 2.52 15.26
CA ASN A 169 -6.30 2.43 16.45
C ASN A 169 -6.70 3.35 17.61
N ILE A 170 -7.79 4.11 17.45
CA ILE A 170 -8.30 5.06 18.43
C ILE A 170 -9.77 4.70 18.62
N ASP A 171 -10.14 4.37 19.86
CA ASP A 171 -11.54 4.14 20.25
C ASP A 171 -12.36 5.38 19.86
N ALA A 172 -13.60 5.18 19.42
CA ALA A 172 -14.46 6.28 18.96
C ALA A 172 -14.55 7.40 20.00
N ASP A 173 -14.68 7.05 21.29
CA ASP A 173 -14.68 8.00 22.41
C ASP A 173 -13.40 8.85 22.47
N ARG A 174 -12.24 8.24 22.21
CA ARG A 174 -10.95 8.94 22.24
C ARG A 174 -10.77 9.85 21.03
N LYS A 175 -11.38 9.54 19.88
CA LYS A 175 -11.40 10.46 18.73
C LYS A 175 -12.25 11.69 19.01
N ASP A 176 -13.39 11.52 19.66
CA ASP A 176 -14.30 12.62 19.98
C ASP A 176 -13.73 13.53 21.08
N GLU A 177 -13.06 12.96 22.08
CA GLU A 177 -12.28 13.71 23.09
C GLU A 177 -11.19 14.57 22.45
N ILE A 178 -10.39 13.98 21.53
CA ILE A 178 -9.30 14.69 20.86
C ILE A 178 -9.88 15.73 19.89
N GLY A 179 -10.91 15.40 19.11
CA GLY A 179 -11.58 16.35 18.22
C GLY A 179 -12.12 17.56 18.97
N GLY A 180 -12.81 17.33 20.10
CA GLY A 180 -13.32 18.40 20.97
C GLY A 180 -12.21 19.26 21.59
N MET A 181 -11.06 18.67 21.93
CA MET A 181 -9.92 19.42 22.47
C MET A 181 -9.30 20.37 21.41
N TYR A 182 -9.25 19.95 20.15
CA TYR A 182 -8.73 20.78 19.05
C TYR A 182 -9.71 21.90 18.68
N ASP A 183 -11.02 21.62 18.65
CA ASP A 183 -12.05 22.65 18.41
C ASP A 183 -12.09 23.68 19.55
N ASP A 184 -11.94 23.24 20.81
CA ASP A 184 -11.85 24.13 21.97
C ASP A 184 -10.59 25.02 21.90
N GLN A 185 -9.43 24.47 21.50
CA GLN A 185 -8.21 25.25 21.30
C GLN A 185 -8.35 26.27 20.16
N ALA A 186 -8.90 25.88 19.01
CA ALA A 186 -9.13 26.78 17.88
C ALA A 186 -10.13 27.90 18.23
N SER A 187 -11.15 27.61 19.04
CA SER A 187 -12.10 28.63 19.51
C SER A 187 -11.46 29.64 20.46
N LYS A 188 -10.61 29.18 21.38
CA LYS A 188 -9.85 30.02 22.32
C LYS A 188 -8.86 30.92 21.60
N GLU A 189 -8.20 30.39 20.56
CA GLU A 189 -7.25 31.15 19.74
C GLU A 189 -7.95 32.28 18.96
N LYS A 190 -9.09 31.99 18.31
CA LYS A 190 -9.93 33.02 17.68
C LYS A 190 -10.47 34.06 18.66
N SER A 191 -10.86 33.64 19.86
CA SER A 191 -11.35 34.56 20.91
C SER A 191 -10.24 35.46 21.45
N ALA A 192 -9.01 34.94 21.57
CA ALA A 192 -7.85 35.72 21.98
C ALA A 192 -7.44 36.72 20.90
N GLU A 193 -7.44 36.32 19.64
CA GLU A 193 -7.12 37.18 18.49
C GLU A 193 -8.16 38.31 18.30
N GLY A 194 -9.45 38.00 18.51
CA GLY A 194 -10.53 38.97 18.56
C GLY A 194 -10.38 39.98 19.71
N ALA A 195 -10.04 39.51 20.91
CA ALA A 195 -9.83 40.38 22.08
C ALA A 195 -8.62 41.33 21.90
N VAL A 196 -7.54 40.85 21.27
CA VAL A 196 -6.36 41.68 20.97
C VAL A 196 -6.68 42.78 19.95
N ASN A 197 -7.56 42.51 18.98
CA ASN A 197 -7.99 43.53 18.01
C ASN A 197 -8.93 44.60 18.61
N VAL A 198 -9.74 44.25 19.62
CA VAL A 198 -10.65 45.22 20.28
C VAL A 198 -9.91 46.20 21.19
N VAL A 199 -8.77 45.81 21.77
CA VAL A 199 -7.97 46.65 22.68
C VAL A 199 -7.04 47.64 21.94
N ARG A 200 -6.87 47.49 20.62
CA ARG A 200 -5.99 48.34 19.79
C ARG A 200 -6.72 49.48 19.06
N VAL A 201 -7.95 49.84 19.45
CA VAL A 201 -8.71 50.97 18.89
C VAL A 201 -8.77 52.13 19.88
#